data_AF-Q54FF8-F1
#
_entry.id   AF-Q54FF8-F1
#
_cell.length_a   1.000
_cell.length_b   1.000
_cell.length_c   1.000
_cell.angle_alpha   90.00
_cell.angle_beta   90.00
_cell.angle_gamma   90.00
#
_symmetry.space_group_name_H-M   'P 1'
#
loop_
_entity.id
_entity.type
_entity.pdbx_description
1 polymer ?
#
loop_
_entity_poly.entity_id
_entity_poly.type
_entity_poly.pdbx_seq_one_letter_code
_entity_poly.pdbx_strand_id
1 'polypeptide(L)'
;MVVITLTLTTVAAAIGAVGGIVAIGSTAIDKIKGFLPDKEADKLEVKYLRFNDKRPKGGFRLILVNEKTGWNKAVRIYLDPKSSDYKEIKAGDSTGKPCKKNMHLKYDSTRIDFPKDVEYISLNLMKPGALGVYSTVDEIRIYKDIQSKLDGKTLVIYWDNDDSKYFDKKENLVSPADIL
;
A
#
# COMPACT_ATOMS: atom_id res chain seq x y z
N MET A 1 0.06 -10.39 -31.36
CA MET A 1 1.19 -10.14 -30.45
C MET A 1 1.30 -8.62 -30.30
N VAL A 2 0.87 -8.05 -29.18
CA VAL A 2 0.87 -6.58 -28.99
C VAL A 2 2.19 -6.20 -28.31
N VAL A 3 3.06 -5.53 -29.07
CA VAL A 3 4.30 -4.94 -28.58
C VAL A 3 3.94 -3.58 -27.96
N ILE A 4 4.15 -3.42 -26.66
CA ILE A 4 3.97 -2.15 -25.96
C ILE A 4 5.34 -1.49 -25.83
N THR A 5 5.60 -0.49 -26.67
CA THR A 5 6.77 0.38 -26.57
C THR A 5 6.54 1.42 -25.49
N LEU A 6 7.42 1.46 -24.48
CA LEU A 6 7.37 2.45 -23.39
C LEU A 6 8.17 3.69 -23.79
N THR A 7 7.46 4.79 -24.06
CA THR A 7 8.07 6.11 -24.30
C THR A 7 8.33 6.80 -22.95
N LEU A 8 9.58 7.16 -22.70
CA LEU A 8 9.97 8.00 -21.56
C LEU A 8 9.65 9.47 -21.94
N THR A 9 8.64 10.08 -21.32
CA THR A 9 8.44 11.53 -21.42
C THR A 9 8.82 12.19 -20.10
N THR A 10 9.97 12.86 -20.11
CA THR A 10 10.32 13.92 -19.16
C THR A 10 9.28 15.03 -19.25
N VAL A 11 8.87 15.55 -18.10
CA VAL A 11 7.79 16.55 -18.01
C VAL A 11 8.29 17.88 -18.57
N ALA A 12 7.84 18.21 -19.79
CA ALA A 12 7.69 19.58 -20.25
C ALA A 12 6.26 19.73 -20.80
N ALA A 13 5.69 20.91 -20.57
CA ALA A 13 4.26 21.16 -20.49
C ALA A 13 3.41 20.85 -21.75
N ALA A 14 2.23 20.30 -21.46
CA ALA A 14 0.91 20.59 -22.03
C ALA A 14 0.36 19.85 -23.29
N ILE A 15 -0.95 19.56 -23.16
CA ILE A 15 -2.03 19.38 -24.15
C ILE A 15 -2.26 17.98 -24.77
N GLY A 16 -3.25 17.27 -24.20
CA GLY A 16 -4.31 16.60 -24.97
C GLY A 16 -4.06 15.20 -25.54
N ALA A 17 -4.37 14.14 -24.77
CA ALA A 17 -4.92 12.89 -25.32
C ALA A 17 -5.66 12.08 -24.24
N VAL A 18 -6.85 11.64 -24.62
CA VAL A 18 -7.84 10.86 -23.89
C VAL A 18 -7.29 9.48 -23.50
N GLY A 19 -7.51 9.02 -22.27
CA GLY A 19 -7.24 7.63 -21.89
C GLY A 19 -6.47 7.36 -20.58
N GLY A 20 -6.53 8.26 -19.58
CA GLY A 20 -6.50 7.88 -18.17
C GLY A 20 -5.31 7.09 -17.62
N ILE A 21 -4.06 7.43 -17.97
CA ILE A 21 -2.89 7.08 -17.13
C ILE A 21 -2.64 8.27 -16.21
N VAL A 22 -3.22 8.25 -15.00
CA VAL A 22 -2.91 9.27 -13.98
C VAL A 22 -1.61 8.87 -13.29
N ALA A 23 -0.59 9.65 -13.61
CA ALA A 23 0.77 9.60 -13.10
C ALA A 23 0.86 9.82 -11.58
N ILE A 24 1.71 8.96 -10.97
CA ILE A 24 2.73 9.23 -9.94
C ILE A 24 2.23 9.76 -8.58
N GLY A 25 2.40 8.90 -7.57
CA GLY A 25 2.05 9.15 -6.18
C GLY A 25 2.87 10.28 -5.54
N SER A 26 2.18 11.10 -4.76
CA SER A 26 2.79 12.08 -3.86
C SER A 26 3.18 11.40 -2.55
N THR A 27 4.47 11.33 -2.26
CA THR A 27 5.03 10.97 -0.94
C THR A 27 4.90 12.16 0.00
N ALA A 28 3.87 12.16 0.85
CA ALA A 28 3.78 13.07 1.99
C ALA A 28 3.05 12.34 3.12
N ILE A 29 3.81 11.61 3.94
CA ILE A 29 3.35 11.02 5.19
C ILE A 29 4.38 11.40 6.25
N ASP A 30 3.97 12.23 7.19
CA ASP A 30 4.75 12.63 8.37
C ASP A 30 4.94 11.43 9.31
N LYS A 31 6.20 11.13 9.65
CA LYS A 31 6.61 9.98 10.49
C LYS A 31 6.51 10.32 11.97
N ILE A 32 5.92 9.44 12.78
CA ILE A 32 6.03 9.44 14.25
C ILE A 32 6.90 8.27 14.71
N LYS A 33 7.80 8.53 15.68
CA LYS A 33 8.86 7.61 16.15
C LYS A 33 8.33 6.58 17.17
N GLY A 34 8.78 5.33 17.03
CA GLY A 34 8.66 4.30 18.08
C GLY A 34 9.41 2.98 17.76
N PHE A 35 10.63 2.82 18.31
CA PHE A 35 11.48 1.61 18.52
C PHE A 35 11.80 0.58 17.38
N LEU A 36 13.08 0.14 17.35
CA LEU A 36 13.93 -0.75 16.49
C LEU A 36 13.26 -1.89 15.66
N PRO A 37 13.79 -2.33 14.47
CA PRO A 37 15.15 -2.22 13.88
C PRO A 37 15.29 -1.01 12.95
N ASP A 38 16.32 -0.93 12.09
CA ASP A 38 16.70 0.25 11.31
C ASP A 38 15.55 0.75 10.41
N LYS A 39 14.69 1.58 11.01
CA LYS A 39 13.40 1.99 10.46
C LYS A 39 13.54 2.67 9.11
N GLU A 40 14.68 3.28 8.81
CA GLU A 40 14.86 3.86 7.50
C GLU A 40 15.03 2.76 6.45
N ALA A 41 15.85 1.74 6.70
CA ALA A 41 15.98 0.59 5.81
C ALA A 41 14.64 -0.16 5.63
N ASP A 42 13.98 -0.53 6.73
CA ASP A 42 12.69 -1.25 6.67
C ASP A 42 11.59 -0.39 5.99
N LYS A 43 11.64 0.94 6.07
CA LYS A 43 10.69 1.82 5.36
C LYS A 43 10.98 1.93 3.88
N LEU A 44 12.25 1.82 3.47
CA LEU A 44 12.63 1.81 2.06
C LEU A 44 12.12 0.57 1.33
N GLU A 45 11.84 -0.52 2.07
CA GLU A 45 11.19 -1.73 1.55
C GLU A 45 9.71 -1.53 1.19
N VAL A 46 9.10 -0.40 1.58
CA VAL A 46 7.66 -0.18 1.40
C VAL A 46 7.38 0.86 0.34
N LYS A 47 6.50 0.51 -0.60
CA LYS A 47 6.04 1.38 -1.69
C LYS A 47 4.54 1.54 -1.70
N TYR A 48 4.10 2.77 -1.91
CA TYR A 48 2.69 3.14 -1.91
C TYR A 48 2.29 3.60 -3.30
N LEU A 49 1.29 2.94 -3.89
CA LEU A 49 0.67 3.41 -5.11
C LEU A 49 -0.83 3.61 -4.92
N ARG A 50 -1.32 4.72 -5.43
CA ARG A 50 -2.74 5.03 -5.46
C ARG A 50 -3.27 4.85 -6.87
N PHE A 51 -4.36 4.10 -6.99
CA PHE A 51 -5.03 3.81 -8.26
C PHE A 51 -6.43 4.42 -8.27
N ASN A 52 -6.78 5.08 -9.36
CA ASN A 52 -8.13 5.57 -9.58
C ASN A 52 -8.96 4.50 -10.31
N ASP A 53 -9.43 3.51 -9.56
CA ASP A 53 -10.21 2.37 -10.07
C ASP A 53 -11.71 2.49 -9.76
N LYS A 54 -12.21 3.71 -9.56
CA LYS A 54 -13.64 4.05 -9.38
C LYS A 54 -14.33 3.23 -8.28
N ARG A 55 -13.70 3.10 -7.10
CA ARG A 55 -14.33 2.48 -5.93
C ARG A 55 -15.53 3.30 -5.43
N PRO A 56 -16.44 2.68 -4.66
CA PRO A 56 -17.48 3.43 -3.96
C PRO A 56 -16.87 4.56 -3.13
N LYS A 57 -17.49 5.74 -3.19
CA LYS A 57 -17.14 6.89 -2.35
C LYS A 57 -17.48 6.63 -0.87
N GLY A 58 -17.04 7.53 0.01
CA GLY A 58 -17.12 7.36 1.47
C GLY A 58 -16.03 6.47 2.02
N GLY A 59 -14.95 6.24 1.27
CA GLY A 59 -13.86 5.35 1.67
C GLY A 59 -12.97 4.93 0.51
N PHE A 60 -12.03 4.03 0.79
CA PHE A 60 -11.07 3.51 -0.19
C PHE A 60 -10.83 2.02 0.01
N ARG A 61 -10.24 1.35 -0.98
CA ARG A 61 -9.74 -0.03 -0.82
C ARG A 61 -8.27 0.01 -0.44
N LEU A 62 -7.89 -0.76 0.56
CA LEU A 62 -6.50 -1.01 0.90
C LEU A 62 -6.10 -2.41 0.42
N ILE A 63 -4.95 -2.52 -0.22
CA ILE A 63 -4.35 -3.80 -0.63
C ILE A 63 -2.92 -3.83 -0.09
N LEU A 64 -2.55 -4.88 0.62
CA LEU A 64 -1.16 -5.21 0.95
C LEU A 64 -0.68 -6.28 -0.02
N VAL A 65 0.49 -6.07 -0.63
CA VAL A 65 1.14 -7.00 -1.56
C VAL A 65 2.55 -7.30 -1.05
N ASN A 66 2.91 -8.57 -1.02
CA ASN A 66 4.22 -9.06 -0.60
C ASN A 66 4.62 -10.24 -1.50
N GLU A 67 5.92 -10.52 -1.58
CA GLU A 67 6.41 -11.74 -2.23
C GLU A 67 5.89 -12.98 -1.50
N LYS A 68 5.51 -14.00 -2.26
CA LYS A 68 4.95 -15.26 -1.75
C LYS A 68 5.92 -16.00 -0.84
N THR A 69 7.22 -15.80 -1.00
CA THR A 69 8.27 -16.42 -0.18
C THR A 69 8.73 -15.52 0.97
N GLY A 70 8.23 -14.30 1.04
CA GLY A 70 8.67 -13.34 2.05
C GLY A 70 7.99 -13.54 3.40
N TRP A 71 8.66 -13.10 4.47
CA TRP A 71 8.05 -13.09 5.80
C TRP A 71 6.71 -12.39 5.78
N ASN A 72 5.70 -12.96 6.44
CA ASN A 72 4.38 -12.32 6.57
C ASN A 72 4.51 -10.86 6.99
N LYS A 73 3.90 -9.96 6.24
CA LYS A 73 3.75 -8.55 6.59
C LYS A 73 2.28 -8.29 6.90
N ALA A 74 2.00 -7.31 7.74
CA ALA A 74 0.63 -6.96 8.08
C ALA A 74 0.41 -5.44 8.08
N VAL A 75 -0.83 -5.04 7.83
CA VAL A 75 -1.27 -3.66 8.08
C VAL A 75 -2.44 -3.72 9.06
N ARG A 76 -2.23 -3.13 10.24
CA ARG A 76 -3.28 -2.92 11.25
C ARG A 76 -3.93 -1.58 11.04
N ILE A 77 -5.25 -1.56 10.98
CA ILE A 77 -6.06 -0.42 10.59
C ILE A 77 -6.91 -0.01 11.80
N TYR A 78 -6.55 1.11 12.39
CA TYR A 78 -7.26 1.69 13.53
C TYR A 78 -8.17 2.80 13.00
N LEU A 79 -9.47 2.58 13.09
CA LEU A 79 -10.48 3.56 12.64
C LEU A 79 -10.82 4.59 13.71
N ASP A 80 -10.41 4.36 14.95
CA ASP A 80 -10.46 5.32 16.05
C ASP A 80 -9.09 5.33 16.75
N PRO A 81 -8.36 6.46 16.75
CA PRO A 81 -7.04 6.55 17.38
C PRO A 81 -7.06 6.36 18.90
N LYS A 82 -8.23 6.43 19.55
CA LYS A 82 -8.38 6.17 20.99
C LYS A 82 -8.69 4.71 21.31
N SER A 83 -9.03 3.90 20.31
CA SER A 83 -9.37 2.49 20.49
C SER A 83 -8.17 1.57 20.28
N SER A 84 -8.13 0.47 21.03
CA SER A 84 -7.21 -0.64 20.77
C SER A 84 -7.70 -1.57 19.65
N ASP A 85 -8.94 -1.41 19.19
CA ASP A 85 -9.53 -2.26 18.16
C ASP A 85 -8.99 -1.92 16.77
N TYR A 86 -8.60 -2.94 16.02
CA TYR A 86 -8.11 -2.80 14.66
C TYR A 86 -8.68 -3.87 13.74
N LYS A 87 -8.77 -3.53 12.45
CA LYS A 87 -8.84 -4.53 11.37
C LYS A 87 -7.41 -4.85 10.93
N GLU A 88 -7.18 -6.05 10.43
CA GLU A 88 -5.85 -6.46 9.96
C GLU A 88 -5.95 -7.11 8.59
N ILE A 89 -5.00 -6.80 7.72
CA ILE A 89 -4.74 -7.53 6.48
C ILE A 89 -3.30 -8.06 6.49
N LYS A 90 -3.09 -9.26 5.94
CA LYS A 90 -1.80 -9.97 6.01
C LYS A 90 -1.41 -10.62 4.69
N ALA A 91 -0.16 -10.49 4.27
CA ALA A 91 0.36 -11.14 3.07
C ALA A 91 1.82 -11.60 3.25
N GLY A 92 2.13 -12.80 2.75
CA GLY A 92 3.49 -13.37 2.73
C GLY A 92 3.48 -14.89 2.62
N ASP A 93 4.54 -15.54 3.09
CA ASP A 93 4.76 -16.99 3.05
C ASP A 93 3.53 -17.82 3.44
N SER A 94 2.90 -17.47 4.56
CA SER A 94 1.85 -18.27 5.18
C SER A 94 0.47 -17.60 5.15
N THR A 95 0.38 -16.33 4.75
CA THR A 95 -0.86 -15.53 4.77
C THR A 95 -1.19 -14.90 3.42
N GLY A 96 -2.41 -14.42 3.25
CA GLY A 96 -2.86 -13.80 2.00
C GLY A 96 -3.22 -14.79 0.90
N LYS A 97 -3.64 -14.25 -0.24
CA LYS A 97 -4.09 -14.96 -1.44
C LYS A 97 -3.10 -14.76 -2.57
N PRO A 98 -2.86 -15.75 -3.45
CA PRO A 98 -2.00 -15.56 -4.62
C PRO A 98 -2.59 -14.50 -5.56
N CYS A 99 -1.75 -13.60 -6.08
CA CYS A 99 -2.18 -12.62 -7.07
C CYS A 99 -2.54 -13.29 -8.40
N LYS A 100 -3.61 -12.83 -9.06
CA LYS A 100 -4.17 -13.46 -10.27
C LYS A 100 -3.18 -13.55 -11.43
N LYS A 101 -2.42 -12.50 -11.70
CA LYS A 101 -1.45 -12.46 -12.82
C LYS A 101 0.01 -12.66 -12.45
N ASN A 102 0.34 -12.69 -11.16
CA ASN A 102 1.71 -12.89 -10.71
C ASN A 102 1.74 -13.82 -9.49
N MET A 103 1.94 -15.12 -9.73
CA MET A 103 1.95 -16.13 -8.67
C MET A 103 3.14 -16.04 -7.71
N HIS A 104 4.16 -15.22 -8.04
CA HIS A 104 5.24 -14.89 -7.11
C HIS A 104 4.77 -13.95 -5.99
N LEU A 105 3.59 -13.35 -6.13
CA LEU A 105 3.05 -12.40 -5.18
C LEU A 105 1.83 -12.96 -4.45
N LYS A 106 1.69 -12.55 -3.20
CA LYS A 106 0.47 -12.71 -2.42
C LYS A 106 -0.06 -11.36 -1.98
N TYR A 107 -1.35 -11.29 -1.77
CA TYR A 107 -2.03 -10.09 -1.33
C TYR A 107 -3.12 -10.39 -0.30
N ASP A 108 -3.49 -9.35 0.44
CA ASP A 108 -4.75 -9.30 1.16
C ASP A 108 -5.32 -7.88 1.03
N SER A 109 -6.65 -7.76 1.15
CA SER A 109 -7.32 -6.51 0.86
C SER A 109 -8.56 -6.31 1.70
N THR A 110 -8.82 -5.05 2.05
CA THR A 110 -10.04 -4.67 2.75
C THR A 110 -10.55 -3.31 2.29
N ARG A 111 -11.82 -3.05 2.57
CA ARG A 111 -12.46 -1.75 2.40
C ARG A 111 -12.29 -0.96 3.70
N ILE A 112 -11.85 0.29 3.57
CA ILE A 112 -11.78 1.25 4.66
C ILE A 112 -12.79 2.35 4.36
N ASP A 113 -13.88 2.36 5.12
CA ASP A 113 -14.86 3.44 5.07
C ASP A 113 -14.38 4.59 5.94
N PHE A 114 -14.62 5.82 5.49
CA PHE A 114 -14.18 6.99 6.22
C PHE A 114 -15.06 7.24 7.45
N PRO A 115 -14.50 7.20 8.66
CA PRO A 115 -15.21 7.54 9.88
C PRO A 115 -15.58 9.03 9.90
N LYS A 116 -16.80 9.34 10.35
CA LYS A 116 -17.32 10.72 10.38
C LYS A 116 -16.71 11.56 11.51
N ASP A 117 -16.45 10.96 12.67
CA ASP A 117 -16.22 11.69 13.93
C ASP A 117 -14.83 11.50 14.55
N VAL A 118 -13.85 11.03 13.76
CA VAL A 118 -12.46 10.87 14.24
C VAL A 118 -11.52 11.82 13.52
N GLU A 119 -10.37 12.13 14.13
CA GLU A 119 -9.38 13.04 13.57
C GLU A 119 -8.62 12.43 12.38
N TYR A 120 -8.21 11.17 12.52
CA TYR A 120 -7.50 10.41 11.51
C TYR A 120 -7.76 8.91 11.61
N ILE A 121 -7.54 8.19 10.52
CA ILE A 121 -7.36 6.73 10.50
C ILE A 121 -5.87 6.45 10.62
N SER A 122 -5.46 5.44 11.39
CA SER A 122 -4.06 5.00 11.47
C SER A 122 -3.87 3.65 10.77
N LEU A 123 -2.86 3.56 9.90
CA LEU A 123 -2.38 2.33 9.30
C LEU A 123 -1.00 2.01 9.89
N ASN A 124 -0.94 1.02 10.77
CA ASN A 124 0.31 0.53 11.33
C ASN A 124 0.85 -0.61 10.47
N LEU A 125 2.03 -0.39 9.89
CA LEU A 125 2.76 -1.36 9.10
C LEU A 125 3.55 -2.25 10.04
N MET A 126 3.19 -3.53 10.08
CA MET A 126 3.73 -4.48 11.05
C MET A 126 4.58 -5.53 10.34
N LYS A 127 5.76 -5.80 10.90
CA LYS A 127 6.65 -6.91 10.50
C LYS A 127 6.84 -7.83 11.72
N PRO A 128 6.84 -9.16 11.54
CA PRO A 128 7.19 -10.07 12.61
C PRO A 128 8.64 -9.82 13.05
N GLY A 129 8.82 -9.59 14.34
CA GLY A 129 10.11 -9.53 15.00
C GLY A 129 10.48 -10.87 15.63
N ALA A 130 11.45 -10.83 16.54
CA ALA A 130 11.85 -12.00 17.30
C ALA A 130 10.69 -12.57 18.13
N LEU A 131 10.70 -13.89 18.33
CA LEU A 131 9.71 -14.63 19.14
C LEU A 131 8.26 -14.50 18.65
N GLY A 132 8.04 -14.15 17.38
CA GLY A 132 6.70 -14.01 16.79
C GLY A 132 5.94 -12.75 17.22
N VAL A 133 6.60 -11.83 17.94
CA VAL A 133 6.02 -10.53 18.31
C VAL A 133 6.07 -9.62 17.10
N TYR A 134 4.94 -9.07 16.69
CA TYR A 134 4.89 -8.09 15.59
C TYR A 134 5.36 -6.73 16.07
N SER A 135 6.27 -6.13 15.31
CA SER A 135 6.80 -4.78 15.54
C SER A 135 6.26 -3.80 14.50
N THR A 136 5.96 -2.58 14.94
CA THR A 136 5.53 -1.50 14.04
C THR A 136 6.74 -0.89 13.32
N VAL A 137 6.82 -1.11 12.02
CA VAL A 137 7.83 -0.51 11.14
C VAL A 137 7.52 0.96 10.90
N ASP A 138 6.27 1.25 10.51
CA ASP A 138 5.79 2.61 10.26
C ASP A 138 4.33 2.79 10.66
N GLU A 139 3.96 4.04 10.92
CA GLU A 139 2.58 4.46 11.14
C GLU A 139 2.22 5.51 10.09
N ILE A 140 1.15 5.26 9.33
CA ILE A 140 0.58 6.20 8.38
C ILE A 140 -0.72 6.74 8.94
N ARG A 141 -0.78 8.06 9.17
CA ARG A 141 -2.00 8.74 9.60
C ARG A 141 -2.70 9.38 8.42
N ILE A 142 -3.97 9.02 8.22
CA ILE A 142 -4.84 9.58 7.19
C ILE A 142 -5.81 10.55 7.87
N TYR A 143 -5.40 11.81 7.98
CA TYR A 143 -6.21 12.91 8.50
C TYR A 143 -7.41 13.22 7.59
N LYS A 144 -8.47 13.79 8.16
CA LYS A 144 -9.72 14.12 7.46
C LYS A 144 -9.53 14.95 6.17
N ASP A 145 -8.61 15.90 6.18
CA ASP A 145 -8.31 16.77 5.04
C ASP A 145 -7.73 16.01 3.83
N ILE A 146 -6.99 14.93 4.07
CA ILE A 146 -6.41 14.09 3.02
C ILE A 146 -7.30 12.93 2.58
N GLN A 147 -8.38 12.62 3.30
CA GLN A 147 -9.32 11.55 2.92
C GLN A 147 -9.90 11.74 1.52
N SER A 148 -10.19 13.00 1.12
CA SER A 148 -10.65 13.36 -0.23
C SER A 148 -9.70 12.88 -1.34
N LYS A 149 -8.39 12.79 -1.05
CA LYS A 149 -7.38 12.31 -2.00
C LYS A 149 -7.44 10.80 -2.21
N LEU A 150 -8.02 10.05 -1.26
CA LEU A 150 -8.19 8.60 -1.30
C LEU A 150 -9.64 8.18 -1.61
N ASP A 151 -10.61 9.08 -1.49
CA ASP A 151 -12.02 8.75 -1.68
C ASP A 151 -12.32 8.15 -3.05
N GLY A 152 -12.98 6.99 -3.03
CA GLY A 152 -13.32 6.23 -4.24
C GLY A 152 -12.13 5.65 -4.99
N LYS A 153 -10.99 5.44 -4.32
CA LYS A 153 -9.75 4.92 -4.92
C LYS A 153 -9.27 3.66 -4.21
N THR A 154 -8.18 3.10 -4.74
CA THR A 154 -7.43 2.01 -4.12
C THR A 154 -6.03 2.49 -3.74
N LEU A 155 -5.63 2.23 -2.50
CA LEU A 155 -4.25 2.33 -2.03
C LEU A 155 -3.64 0.93 -2.01
N VAL A 156 -2.53 0.74 -2.71
CA VAL A 156 -1.76 -0.51 -2.71
C VAL A 156 -0.44 -0.24 -1.99
N ILE A 157 -0.14 -1.07 -0.99
CA ILE A 157 1.12 -1.12 -0.26
C ILE A 157 1.87 -2.34 -0.76
N TYR A 158 2.97 -2.13 -1.48
CA TYR A 158 3.91 -3.18 -1.83
C TYR A 158 5.00 -3.19 -0.78
N TRP A 159 5.31 -4.36 -0.25
CA TRP A 159 6.32 -4.52 0.79
C TRP A 159 7.31 -5.58 0.33
N ASP A 160 8.56 -5.17 0.10
CA ASP A 160 9.65 -6.06 -0.26
C ASP A 160 9.94 -7.06 0.87
N ASN A 161 10.56 -8.18 0.51
CA ASN A 161 11.05 -9.15 1.47
C ASN A 161 12.51 -8.84 1.83
N ASP A 162 12.73 -8.15 2.95
CA ASP A 162 14.00 -8.03 3.66
C ASP A 162 15.20 -7.85 2.69
N ASP A 163 15.33 -6.63 2.15
CA ASP A 163 16.30 -6.20 1.12
C ASP A 163 16.15 -6.78 -0.31
N SER A 164 15.10 -7.54 -0.62
CA SER A 164 14.91 -8.11 -1.97
C SER A 164 14.88 -7.06 -3.09
N LYS A 165 14.39 -5.84 -2.78
CA LYS A 165 14.18 -4.74 -3.73
C LYS A 165 13.37 -5.19 -4.95
N TYR A 166 12.53 -6.20 -4.79
CA TYR A 166 11.73 -6.76 -5.88
C TYR A 166 10.84 -5.68 -6.50
N PHE A 167 10.23 -4.84 -5.67
CA PHE A 167 9.36 -3.74 -6.09
C PHE A 167 10.12 -2.46 -6.51
N ASP A 168 11.46 -2.45 -6.52
CA ASP A 168 12.28 -1.43 -7.22
C ASP A 168 12.09 -1.47 -8.73
N LYS A 169 11.74 -2.63 -9.26
CA LYS A 169 11.45 -2.81 -10.68
C LYS A 169 9.99 -2.46 -10.97
N LYS A 170 9.77 -1.49 -11.86
CA LYS A 170 8.41 -1.00 -12.18
C LYS A 170 7.52 -2.10 -12.74
N GLU A 171 8.07 -3.02 -13.50
CA GLU A 171 7.38 -4.19 -14.06
C GLU A 171 6.83 -5.15 -12.99
N ASN A 172 7.36 -5.09 -11.76
CA ASN A 172 6.92 -5.91 -10.64
C ASN A 172 5.75 -5.29 -9.86
N LEU A 173 5.43 -4.01 -10.12
CA LEU A 173 4.30 -3.31 -9.50
C LEU A 173 3.01 -3.62 -10.27
N VAL A 174 2.14 -4.43 -9.68
CA VAL A 174 0.92 -4.96 -10.33
C VAL A 174 -0.35 -4.17 -9.99
N SER A 175 -1.15 -3.77 -10.98
CA SER A 175 -2.36 -2.98 -10.72
C SER A 175 -3.41 -3.76 -9.90
N PRO A 176 -4.37 -3.09 -9.23
CA PRO A 176 -5.47 -3.78 -8.54
C PRO A 176 -6.26 -4.77 -9.41
N ALA A 177 -6.34 -4.54 -10.72
CA ALA A 177 -7.03 -5.45 -11.65
C ALA A 177 -6.23 -6.72 -11.97
N ASP A 178 -4.91 -6.69 -11.76
CA ASP A 178 -4.00 -7.82 -11.98
C ASP A 178 -3.72 -8.60 -10.68
N ILE A 179 -3.94 -7.94 -9.53
CA ILE A 179 -3.89 -8.55 -8.20
C ILE A 179 -5.12 -9.44 -7.97
N LEU A 180 -6.31 -8.90 -8.22
CA LEU A 180 -7.62 -9.44 -7.79
C LEU A 180 -8.31 -10.35 -8.82
#